data_AF-A0A2H0YY93-F1
#
_entry.id   AF-A0A2H0YY93-F1
#
_cell.length_a   1.000
_cell.length_b   1.000
_cell.length_c   1.000
_cell.angle_alpha   90.00
_cell.angle_beta   90.00
_cell.angle_gamma   90.00
#
_symmetry.space_group_name_H-M   'P 1'
#
loop_
_entity.id
_entity.type
_entity.pdbx_description
1 polymer ?
#
loop_
_entity_poly.entity_id
_entity_poly.type
_entity_poly.pdbx_seq_one_letter_code
_entity_poly.pdbx_strand_id
1 'polypeptide(L)'
;MHKIKVPKILFLALSIASFYKKSFYNTNDLAALANKYKKDLVRQRVDKKDYKYLDDTNFGGLRGNFSTLLTWKGFVRRGTSIVNRCSVGKDGRLVNAICNCEIILDPKDLTANTGNDRLANLLETEAWLLNVREGQAHIKVMLERNPKLPLVRDSDNFAKVSVVKTPKDQYFIRAIVNNFAKDDVLEYSILNLWEGKKLKKKNLHLLIVIPAKDNPWGEIYAIKNEDLFIHKPLLLQINLTSKECTDKSGNVYELHSLQDAIEKFSTGDENITARLSYRWSELKNRDAIIEIDFGEKKEDEFSVFLNKFLNWQKKFQIDGKDVVDMNVSSSGGPDVTLVYSGGTTQKIELEHNWKNFLDHKHYLDNAWSDVWLFAEEKWNENIILKLFKELREIHRNRIPDVFLCVDNDERKAYRAIWEENRFEEVGLKF
;
A
#
# COMPACT_ATOMS: atom_id res chain seq x y z
N MET A 1 -19.81 -1.06 -14.61
CA MET A 1 -19.05 -0.55 -13.44
C MET A 1 -19.04 -1.65 -12.41
N HIS A 2 -17.85 -2.17 -12.09
CA HIS A 2 -17.67 -3.18 -11.06
C HIS A 2 -17.67 -2.53 -9.69
N LYS A 3 -18.27 -3.22 -8.72
CA LYS A 3 -18.31 -2.82 -7.32
C LYS A 3 -17.79 -3.97 -6.48
N ILE A 4 -16.56 -3.86 -6.00
CA ILE A 4 -15.85 -4.95 -5.31
C ILE A 4 -15.77 -4.60 -3.83
N LYS A 5 -16.27 -5.49 -2.98
CA LYS A 5 -16.09 -5.35 -1.52
C LYS A 5 -14.66 -5.75 -1.16
N VAL A 6 -13.94 -4.83 -0.52
CA VAL A 6 -12.54 -5.06 -0.15
C VAL A 6 -12.39 -5.15 1.37
N PRO A 7 -11.45 -5.96 1.88
CA PRO A 7 -11.13 -5.97 3.30
C PRO A 7 -10.72 -4.58 3.77
N LYS A 8 -11.14 -4.20 4.98
CA LYS A 8 -10.88 -2.89 5.56
C LYS A 8 -9.41 -2.48 5.52
N ILE A 9 -8.50 -3.43 5.72
CA ILE A 9 -7.06 -3.17 5.75
C ILE A 9 -6.52 -2.83 4.36
N LEU A 10 -6.98 -3.54 3.33
CA LEU A 10 -6.69 -3.20 1.94
C LEU A 10 -7.30 -1.84 1.58
N PHE A 11 -8.56 -1.58 1.96
CA PHE A 11 -9.20 -0.29 1.77
C PHE A 11 -8.38 0.85 2.38
N LEU A 12 -8.00 0.70 3.65
CA LEU A 12 -7.19 1.70 4.36
C LEU A 12 -5.87 1.93 3.64
N ALA A 13 -5.14 0.86 3.29
CA ALA A 13 -3.85 0.97 2.61
C ALA A 13 -3.95 1.64 1.24
N LEU A 14 -4.97 1.32 0.44
CA LEU A 14 -5.21 1.97 -0.85
C LEU A 14 -5.63 3.44 -0.65
N SER A 15 -6.50 3.72 0.32
CA SER A 15 -6.95 5.08 0.63
C SER A 15 -5.84 5.99 1.15
N ILE A 16 -4.76 5.41 1.70
CA ILE A 16 -3.58 6.16 2.15
C ILE A 16 -2.42 6.10 1.15
N ALA A 17 -2.49 5.24 0.13
CA ALA A 17 -1.45 5.13 -0.90
C ALA A 17 -1.31 6.43 -1.70
N SER A 18 -2.39 7.20 -1.88
CA SER A 18 -2.35 8.54 -2.47
C SER A 18 -1.53 9.54 -1.64
N PHE A 19 -1.54 9.42 -0.31
CA PHE A 19 -0.70 10.24 0.59
C PHE A 19 0.76 9.78 0.63
N TYR A 20 1.04 8.60 0.08
CA TYR A 20 2.34 7.97 0.13
C TYR A 20 2.77 7.56 -1.28
N LYS A 21 3.13 8.55 -2.12
CA LYS A 21 3.80 8.34 -3.42
C LYS A 21 5.19 7.69 -3.31
N LYS A 22 5.53 7.07 -2.18
CA LYS A 22 6.77 6.32 -2.00
C LYS A 22 6.59 4.91 -2.54
N SER A 23 7.65 4.40 -3.18
CA SER A 23 7.72 3.04 -3.71
C SER A 23 8.00 1.97 -2.64
N PHE A 24 7.85 2.35 -1.37
CA PHE A 24 8.15 1.58 -0.17
C PHE A 24 7.09 1.88 0.88
N TYR A 25 6.56 0.84 1.52
CA TYR A 25 5.54 0.94 2.55
C TYR A 25 6.07 0.30 3.84
N ASN A 26 6.23 1.10 4.90
CA ASN A 26 6.50 0.61 6.25
C ASN A 26 5.17 0.54 7.02
N THR A 27 4.93 -0.53 7.78
CA THR A 27 3.72 -0.69 8.60
C THR A 27 3.55 0.43 9.63
N ASN A 28 4.65 0.99 10.14
CA ASN A 28 4.61 2.13 11.06
C ASN A 28 4.08 3.39 10.37
N ASP A 29 4.58 3.70 9.18
CA ASP A 29 4.16 4.88 8.41
C ASP A 29 2.69 4.75 8.03
N LEU A 30 2.26 3.56 7.58
CA LEU A 30 0.85 3.32 7.25
C LEU A 30 -0.07 3.45 8.46
N ALA A 31 0.36 2.95 9.62
CA ALA A 31 -0.41 3.12 10.84
C ALA A 31 -0.52 4.62 11.21
N ALA A 32 0.56 5.38 11.12
CA ALA A 32 0.55 6.82 11.38
C ALA A 32 -0.38 7.58 10.42
N LEU A 33 -0.30 7.30 9.11
CA LEU A 33 -1.13 7.91 8.07
C LEU A 33 -2.61 7.55 8.22
N ALA A 34 -2.93 6.28 8.45
CA ALA A 34 -4.30 5.85 8.69
C ALA A 34 -4.90 6.57 9.91
N ASN A 35 -4.11 6.71 10.98
CA ASN A 35 -4.52 7.44 12.18
C ASN A 35 -4.57 8.95 12.01
N LYS A 36 -3.88 9.53 11.03
CA LYS A 36 -3.94 10.96 10.74
C LYS A 36 -5.16 11.29 9.87
N TYR A 37 -5.35 10.52 8.79
CA TYR A 37 -6.24 10.89 7.68
C TYR A 37 -7.52 10.05 7.58
N LYS A 38 -7.62 8.91 8.26
CA LYS A 38 -8.77 7.98 8.20
C LYS A 38 -9.22 7.52 9.59
N LYS A 39 -9.21 8.44 10.57
CA LYS A 39 -9.52 8.17 12.00
C LYS A 39 -10.90 7.54 12.20
N ASP A 40 -11.87 8.04 11.46
CA ASP A 40 -13.26 7.57 11.41
C ASP A 40 -13.33 6.10 11.03
N LEU A 41 -12.56 5.68 10.01
CA LEU A 41 -12.46 4.28 9.61
C LEU A 41 -11.69 3.46 10.63
N VAL A 42 -10.62 3.98 11.24
CA VAL A 42 -9.85 3.25 12.25
C VAL A 42 -10.68 2.95 13.51
N ARG A 43 -11.52 3.88 13.97
CA ARG A 43 -12.19 3.85 15.30
C ARG A 43 -13.54 3.12 15.36
N GLN A 44 -13.99 2.44 14.30
CA GLN A 44 -15.38 1.92 14.19
C GLN A 44 -15.84 0.83 15.17
N ARG A 45 -15.02 0.35 16.13
CA ARG A 45 -15.48 -0.57 17.19
C ARG A 45 -15.42 0.10 18.56
N VAL A 46 -16.57 0.59 19.02
CA VAL A 46 -16.76 1.26 20.32
C VAL A 46 -16.67 0.26 21.49
N ASP A 47 -16.93 -1.02 21.21
CA ASP A 47 -17.05 -2.13 22.15
C ASP A 47 -15.71 -2.74 22.58
N LYS A 48 -14.64 -2.61 21.78
CA LYS A 48 -13.31 -3.06 22.18
C LYS A 48 -12.50 -1.93 22.81
N LYS A 49 -12.52 -1.88 24.15
CA LYS A 49 -11.54 -1.17 24.99
C LYS A 49 -10.08 -1.66 24.78
N ASP A 50 -9.85 -2.63 23.89
CA ASP A 50 -8.60 -3.40 23.74
C ASP A 50 -7.65 -2.93 22.61
N TYR A 51 -7.95 -1.85 21.90
CA TYR A 51 -6.93 -1.17 21.09
C TYR A 51 -6.34 0.00 21.88
N LYS A 52 -5.81 -0.28 23.07
CA LYS A 52 -5.12 0.72 23.89
C LYS A 52 -3.78 1.08 23.23
N TYR A 53 -3.81 2.23 22.57
CA TYR A 53 -2.72 3.07 22.06
C TYR A 53 -2.22 2.85 20.62
N LEU A 54 -2.11 4.01 19.97
CA LEU A 54 -1.67 4.32 18.61
C LEU A 54 -0.18 4.01 18.34
N ASP A 55 0.56 3.60 19.37
CA ASP A 55 1.98 3.27 19.31
C ASP A 55 2.29 1.81 19.58
N ASP A 56 1.28 0.94 19.70
CA ASP A 56 1.51 -0.45 20.09
C ASP A 56 2.37 -1.19 19.04
N THR A 57 3.56 -1.55 19.50
CA THR A 57 4.63 -2.23 18.76
C THR A 57 4.37 -3.72 18.58
N ASN A 58 3.19 -4.22 18.97
CA ASN A 58 2.87 -5.64 18.96
C ASN A 58 1.93 -6.05 17.81
N PHE A 59 2.17 -7.29 17.35
CA PHE A 59 1.60 -7.97 16.18
C PHE A 59 0.07 -8.24 16.24
N GLY A 60 -0.70 -7.55 17.08
CA GLY A 60 -2.17 -7.63 17.17
C GLY A 60 -2.92 -6.34 16.79
N GLY A 61 -2.18 -5.26 16.53
CA GLY A 61 -2.71 -3.95 16.16
C GLY A 61 -2.85 -3.72 14.64
N LEU A 62 -3.15 -2.48 14.26
CA LEU A 62 -3.18 -2.02 12.86
C LEU A 62 -1.88 -2.31 12.11
N ARG A 63 -0.72 -2.23 12.79
CA ARG A 63 0.59 -2.58 12.24
C ARG A 63 0.71 -4.05 11.86
N GLY A 64 0.18 -4.95 12.70
CA GLY A 64 0.13 -6.39 12.43
C GLY A 64 -0.71 -6.67 11.19
N ASN A 65 -1.88 -6.03 11.10
CA ASN A 65 -2.75 -6.16 9.92
C ASN A 65 -2.12 -5.59 8.64
N PHE A 66 -1.42 -4.46 8.70
CA PHE A 66 -0.67 -4.00 7.53
C PHE A 66 0.47 -4.94 7.17
N SER A 67 1.08 -5.63 8.14
CA SER A 67 2.14 -6.60 7.84
C SER A 67 1.64 -7.83 7.07
N THR A 68 0.37 -8.23 7.23
CA THR A 68 -0.24 -9.29 6.44
C THR A 68 -0.67 -8.82 5.05
N LEU A 69 -0.89 -7.51 4.86
CA LEU A 69 -1.15 -6.92 3.55
C LEU A 69 0.13 -6.69 2.73
N LEU A 70 1.22 -6.26 3.37
CA LEU A 70 2.41 -5.83 2.65
C LEU A 70 3.21 -7.02 2.09
N THR A 71 3.63 -6.85 0.84
CA THR A 71 4.45 -7.83 0.12
C THR A 71 5.91 -7.39 0.11
N TRP A 72 6.81 -8.31 0.42
CA TRP A 72 8.24 -8.07 0.39
C TRP A 72 8.75 -7.98 -1.05
N LYS A 73 9.57 -6.97 -1.35
CA LYS A 73 10.11 -6.67 -2.68
C LYS A 73 11.64 -6.72 -2.76
N GLY A 74 12.34 -6.81 -1.64
CA GLY A 74 13.81 -6.84 -1.61
C GLY A 74 14.37 -6.07 -0.41
N PHE A 75 15.66 -5.69 -0.50
CA PHE A 75 16.23 -4.69 0.41
C PHE A 75 16.61 -3.41 -0.33
N VAL A 76 16.68 -2.32 0.42
CA VAL A 76 17.16 -1.02 -0.03
C VAL A 76 18.18 -0.46 0.93
N ARG A 77 19.13 0.33 0.41
CA ARG A 77 20.08 1.09 1.23
C ARG A 77 19.41 2.37 1.73
N ARG A 78 19.53 2.64 3.03
CA ARG A 78 19.02 3.81 3.73
C ARG A 78 20.13 4.37 4.63
N GLY A 79 20.83 5.39 4.13
CA GLY A 79 22.05 5.90 4.76
C GLY A 79 23.05 4.77 4.95
N THR A 80 23.50 4.56 6.19
CA THR A 80 24.43 3.46 6.53
C THR A 80 23.76 2.10 6.77
N SER A 81 22.44 2.01 6.63
CA SER A 81 21.66 0.79 6.94
C SER A 81 21.05 0.15 5.69
N ILE A 82 20.76 -1.15 5.77
CA ILE A 82 19.99 -1.89 4.75
C ILE A 82 18.68 -2.34 5.38
N VAL A 83 17.55 -2.01 4.77
CA VAL A 83 16.20 -2.26 5.31
C VAL A 83 15.34 -3.02 4.31
N ASN A 84 14.33 -3.75 4.82
CA ASN A 84 13.36 -4.46 3.98
C ASN A 84 12.55 -3.44 3.17
N ARG A 85 12.32 -3.73 1.89
CA ARG A 85 11.42 -2.98 1.02
C ARG A 85 10.12 -3.77 0.86
N CYS A 86 8.98 -3.17 1.19
CA CYS A 86 7.66 -3.77 0.98
C CYS A 86 6.72 -2.84 0.19
N SER A 87 5.70 -3.40 -0.44
CA SER A 87 4.61 -2.65 -1.09
C SER A 87 3.27 -3.40 -1.02
N VAL A 88 2.17 -2.68 -1.24
CA VAL A 88 0.84 -3.26 -1.45
C VAL A 88 0.77 -3.84 -2.86
N GLY A 89 0.13 -5.00 -3.06
CA GLY A 89 -0.14 -5.50 -4.41
C GLY A 89 1.01 -6.27 -5.08
N LYS A 90 0.65 -6.97 -6.16
CA LYS A 90 1.58 -7.57 -7.15
C LYS A 90 2.62 -6.56 -7.64
N ASP A 91 2.15 -5.38 -7.99
CA ASP A 91 2.94 -4.26 -8.52
C ASP A 91 2.24 -2.92 -8.21
N GLY A 92 2.75 -1.83 -8.79
CA GLY A 92 2.21 -0.49 -8.58
C GLY A 92 0.85 -0.21 -9.22
N ARG A 93 0.24 -1.14 -9.98
CA ARG A 93 -1.00 -0.86 -10.74
C ARG A 93 -2.16 -0.44 -9.87
N LEU A 94 -2.43 -1.14 -8.75
CA LEU A 94 -3.53 -0.78 -7.86
C LEU A 94 -3.34 0.61 -7.25
N VAL A 95 -2.12 0.91 -6.79
CA VAL A 95 -1.77 2.23 -6.23
C VAL A 95 -1.92 3.31 -7.30
N ASN A 96 -1.36 3.10 -8.49
CA ASN A 96 -1.43 4.05 -9.60
C ASN A 96 -2.89 4.28 -10.04
N ALA A 97 -3.70 3.23 -10.11
CA ALA A 97 -5.11 3.32 -10.49
C ALA A 97 -5.94 4.11 -9.46
N ILE A 98 -5.61 4.02 -8.17
CA ILE A 98 -6.21 4.88 -7.13
C ILE A 98 -5.78 6.34 -7.35
N CYS A 99 -4.48 6.59 -7.53
CA CYS A 99 -3.96 7.95 -7.77
C CYS A 99 -4.56 8.59 -9.02
N ASN A 100 -4.83 7.79 -10.07
CA ASN A 100 -5.43 8.25 -11.31
C ASN A 100 -6.98 8.20 -11.29
N CYS A 101 -7.58 7.87 -10.14
CA CYS A 101 -9.02 7.77 -9.96
C CYS A 101 -9.71 6.80 -10.94
N GLU A 102 -9.01 5.75 -11.37
CA GLU A 102 -9.56 4.61 -12.13
C GLU A 102 -10.23 3.59 -11.19
N ILE A 103 -9.84 3.62 -9.92
CA ILE A 103 -10.52 2.96 -8.81
C ILE A 103 -11.02 4.05 -7.85
N ILE A 104 -12.32 4.02 -7.55
CA ILE A 104 -12.97 4.94 -6.61
C ILE A 104 -13.37 4.17 -5.36
N LEU A 105 -12.83 4.57 -4.22
CA LEU A 105 -13.11 3.93 -2.93
C LEU A 105 -14.35 4.55 -2.27
N ASP A 106 -15.33 3.73 -1.92
CA ASP A 106 -16.51 4.14 -1.15
C ASP A 106 -16.37 3.68 0.32
N PRO A 107 -16.18 4.61 1.28
CA PRO A 107 -16.00 4.27 2.69
C PRO A 107 -17.30 3.81 3.37
N LYS A 108 -18.49 4.07 2.81
CA LYS A 108 -19.77 3.71 3.45
C LYS A 108 -19.96 2.21 3.55
N ASP A 109 -19.50 1.47 2.54
CA ASP A 109 -19.65 0.01 2.46
C ASP A 109 -18.32 -0.73 2.24
N LEU A 110 -17.20 -0.01 2.29
CA LEU A 110 -15.84 -0.52 2.06
C LEU A 110 -15.71 -1.18 0.68
N THR A 111 -16.19 -0.49 -0.35
CA THR A 111 -16.10 -0.97 -1.73
C THR A 111 -15.10 -0.17 -2.57
N ALA A 112 -14.54 -0.84 -3.57
CA ALA A 112 -13.72 -0.26 -4.62
C ALA A 112 -14.48 -0.38 -5.95
N ASN A 113 -14.72 0.75 -6.60
CA ASN A 113 -15.50 0.85 -7.83
C ASN A 113 -14.57 1.12 -9.01
N THR A 114 -14.71 0.37 -10.10
CA THR A 114 -13.91 0.58 -11.31
C THR A 114 -14.67 0.18 -12.57
N GLY A 115 -14.39 0.85 -13.70
CA GLY A 115 -14.89 0.44 -15.01
C GLY A 115 -14.05 -0.63 -15.69
N ASN A 116 -12.90 -1.00 -15.13
CA ASN A 116 -11.89 -1.84 -15.80
C ASN A 116 -11.84 -3.25 -15.21
N ASP A 117 -12.17 -4.26 -16.02
CA ASP A 117 -12.17 -5.68 -15.65
C ASP A 117 -10.83 -6.16 -15.09
N ARG A 118 -9.71 -5.68 -15.63
CA ARG A 118 -8.37 -6.07 -15.17
C ARG A 118 -8.09 -5.51 -13.78
N LEU A 119 -8.53 -4.29 -13.49
CA LEU A 119 -8.39 -3.69 -12.16
C LEU A 119 -9.30 -4.39 -11.14
N ALA A 120 -10.51 -4.78 -11.57
CA ALA A 120 -11.42 -5.57 -10.75
C ALA A 120 -10.79 -6.90 -10.31
N ASN A 121 -10.26 -7.67 -11.26
CA ASN A 121 -9.59 -8.93 -10.98
C ASN A 121 -8.35 -8.76 -10.08
N LEU A 122 -7.58 -7.67 -10.24
CA LEU A 122 -6.44 -7.38 -9.39
C LEU A 122 -6.86 -7.08 -7.94
N LEU A 123 -7.96 -6.34 -7.73
CA LEU A 123 -8.50 -6.06 -6.40
C LEU A 123 -8.97 -7.33 -5.69
N GLU A 124 -9.69 -8.20 -6.40
CA GLU A 124 -10.16 -9.49 -5.87
C GLU A 124 -8.98 -10.40 -5.52
N THR A 125 -7.97 -10.45 -6.37
CA THR A 125 -6.75 -11.24 -6.14
C THR A 125 -6.00 -10.74 -4.90
N GLU A 126 -5.84 -9.43 -4.73
CA GLU A 126 -5.16 -8.86 -3.56
C GLU A 126 -5.96 -9.08 -2.27
N ALA A 127 -7.29 -8.96 -2.34
CA ALA A 127 -8.17 -9.27 -1.22
C ALA A 127 -8.06 -10.75 -0.80
N TRP A 128 -8.02 -11.66 -1.78
CA TRP A 128 -7.81 -13.08 -1.52
C TRP A 128 -6.43 -13.34 -0.91
N LEU A 129 -5.36 -12.75 -1.45
CA LEU A 129 -4.00 -12.90 -0.92
C LEU A 129 -3.89 -12.40 0.53
N LEU A 130 -4.52 -11.28 0.86
CA LEU A 130 -4.58 -10.78 2.23
C LEU A 130 -5.23 -11.82 3.16
N ASN A 131 -6.39 -12.37 2.77
CA ASN A 131 -7.07 -13.39 3.56
C ASN A 131 -6.21 -14.65 3.75
N VAL A 132 -5.49 -15.08 2.70
CA VAL A 132 -4.53 -16.19 2.80
C VAL A 132 -3.43 -15.88 3.80
N ARG A 133 -2.79 -14.72 3.70
CA ARG A 133 -1.68 -14.33 4.59
C ARG A 133 -2.13 -14.17 6.03
N GLU A 134 -3.30 -13.57 6.28
CA GLU A 134 -3.91 -13.49 7.61
C GLU A 134 -4.22 -14.89 8.16
N GLY A 135 -4.88 -15.73 7.37
CA GLY A 135 -5.20 -17.11 7.74
C GLY A 135 -3.95 -17.91 8.13
N GLN A 136 -2.85 -17.76 7.38
CA GLN A 136 -1.60 -18.44 7.66
C GLN A 136 -0.75 -17.79 8.77
N ALA A 137 -0.97 -16.51 9.10
CA ALA A 137 -0.27 -15.86 10.21
C ALA A 137 -0.63 -16.49 11.56
N HIS A 138 -1.87 -16.99 11.70
CA HIS A 138 -2.40 -17.58 12.92
C HIS A 138 -2.20 -19.11 13.02
N ILE A 139 -0.97 -19.59 12.80
CA ILE A 139 -0.65 -21.04 12.88
C ILE A 139 -1.09 -21.72 14.18
N LYS A 140 -1.07 -20.99 15.32
CA LYS A 140 -1.55 -21.51 16.61
C LYS A 140 -3.02 -21.94 16.53
N VAL A 141 -3.86 -21.08 15.97
CA VAL A 141 -5.30 -21.34 15.80
C VAL A 141 -5.52 -22.51 14.84
N MET A 142 -4.71 -22.61 13.79
CA MET A 142 -4.77 -23.74 12.87
C MET A 142 -4.44 -25.06 13.57
N LEU A 143 -3.36 -25.13 14.35
CA LEU A 143 -2.96 -26.34 15.07
C LEU A 143 -4.00 -26.76 16.11
N GLU A 144 -4.57 -25.81 16.85
CA GLU A 144 -5.66 -26.06 17.82
C GLU A 144 -6.90 -26.66 17.15
N ARG A 145 -7.23 -26.21 15.93
CA ARG A 145 -8.36 -26.73 15.14
C ARG A 145 -8.06 -28.07 14.46
N ASN A 146 -6.78 -28.43 14.33
CA ASN A 146 -6.33 -29.63 13.63
C ASN A 146 -5.42 -30.47 14.53
N PRO A 147 -5.93 -31.05 15.64
CA PRO A 147 -5.11 -31.76 16.63
C PRO A 147 -4.45 -33.04 16.08
N LYS A 148 -4.88 -33.52 14.91
CA LYS A 148 -4.27 -34.66 14.21
C LYS A 148 -2.98 -34.31 13.49
N LEU A 149 -2.69 -33.03 13.26
CA LEU A 149 -1.42 -32.64 12.65
C LEU A 149 -0.28 -32.92 13.65
N PRO A 150 0.77 -33.65 13.24
CA PRO A 150 1.89 -34.03 14.10
C PRO A 150 2.89 -32.87 14.31
N LEU A 151 2.37 -31.66 14.52
CA LEU A 151 3.13 -30.43 14.67
C LEU A 151 2.70 -29.70 15.94
N VAL A 152 3.67 -29.33 16.76
CA VAL A 152 3.45 -28.56 17.99
C VAL A 152 4.33 -27.32 17.96
N ARG A 153 3.80 -26.20 18.43
CA ARG A 153 4.57 -24.94 18.51
C ARG A 153 5.66 -25.05 19.57
N ASP A 154 6.90 -24.74 19.20
CA ASP A 154 8.00 -24.64 20.17
C ASP A 154 8.05 -23.23 20.79
N SER A 155 7.18 -23.01 21.77
CA SER A 155 7.09 -21.71 22.44
C SER A 155 8.27 -21.46 23.38
N ASP A 156 8.93 -22.51 23.86
CA ASP A 156 10.03 -22.42 24.83
C ASP A 156 11.27 -21.82 24.15
N ASN A 157 11.63 -22.34 22.98
CA ASN A 157 12.76 -21.79 22.23
C ASN A 157 12.35 -20.61 21.35
N PHE A 158 11.12 -20.59 20.81
CA PHE A 158 10.71 -19.65 19.76
C PHE A 158 9.38 -18.94 20.02
N ALA A 159 9.13 -18.43 21.23
CA ALA A 159 7.89 -17.72 21.61
C ALA A 159 7.29 -16.77 20.54
N LYS A 160 8.12 -15.91 19.93
CA LYS A 160 7.71 -14.87 18.97
C LYS A 160 7.76 -15.28 17.50
N VAL A 161 8.28 -16.47 17.18
CA VAL A 161 8.41 -16.95 15.79
C VAL A 161 7.54 -18.18 15.62
N SER A 162 6.90 -18.30 14.46
CA SER A 162 6.06 -19.45 14.13
C SER A 162 6.92 -20.67 13.76
N VAL A 163 7.71 -21.16 14.71
CA VAL A 163 8.45 -22.43 14.61
C VAL A 163 7.62 -23.53 15.24
N VAL A 164 7.51 -24.65 14.53
CA VAL A 164 6.83 -25.86 14.97
C VAL A 164 7.79 -27.04 14.95
N LYS A 165 7.53 -28.05 15.76
CA LYS A 165 8.31 -29.27 15.82
C LYS A 165 7.44 -30.51 15.85
N THR A 166 8.03 -31.63 15.48
CA THR A 166 7.42 -32.96 15.52
C THR A 166 7.80 -33.67 16.82
N PRO A 167 7.13 -34.79 17.16
CA PRO A 167 7.57 -35.67 18.24
C PRO A 167 8.97 -36.29 18.02
N LYS A 168 9.40 -36.38 16.75
CA LYS A 168 10.71 -36.89 16.33
C LYS A 168 11.79 -35.79 16.25
N ASP A 169 11.50 -34.60 16.76
CA ASP A 169 12.42 -33.46 16.86
C ASP A 169 12.89 -32.87 15.50
N GLN A 170 12.12 -33.06 14.42
CA GLN A 170 12.24 -32.22 13.21
C GLN A 170 11.61 -30.85 13.49
N TYR A 171 12.31 -29.78 13.12
CA TYR A 171 11.82 -28.41 13.28
C TYR A 171 11.47 -27.81 11.94
N PHE A 172 10.38 -27.05 11.91
CA PHE A 172 9.93 -26.36 10.72
C PHE A 172 9.65 -24.88 11.01
N ILE A 173 10.01 -24.02 10.06
CA ILE A 173 9.59 -22.63 10.01
C ILE A 173 8.72 -22.41 8.78
N ARG A 174 7.59 -21.72 8.96
CA ARG A 174 6.65 -21.46 7.88
C ARG A 174 7.21 -20.42 6.89
N ALA A 175 7.15 -20.75 5.60
CA ALA A 175 7.31 -19.80 4.51
C ALA A 175 6.14 -18.80 4.48
N ILE A 176 6.42 -17.52 4.26
CA ILE A 176 5.39 -16.48 4.25
C ILE A 176 4.93 -16.28 2.82
N VAL A 177 3.64 -16.55 2.52
CA VAL A 177 3.06 -16.21 1.22
C VAL A 177 3.32 -14.74 0.90
N ASN A 178 4.04 -14.48 -0.18
CA ASN A 178 4.46 -13.14 -0.56
C ASN A 178 3.55 -12.55 -1.62
N ASN A 179 3.47 -13.11 -2.84
CA ASN A 179 2.70 -12.53 -3.93
C ASN A 179 2.56 -13.50 -5.11
N PHE A 180 1.77 -13.17 -6.13
CA PHE A 180 1.83 -13.86 -7.41
C PHE A 180 2.97 -13.31 -8.28
N ALA A 181 3.91 -14.18 -8.68
CA ALA A 181 4.90 -13.85 -9.71
C ALA A 181 4.24 -13.86 -11.10
N LYS A 182 3.39 -14.87 -11.33
CA LYS A 182 2.50 -15.05 -12.49
C LYS A 182 1.15 -15.54 -11.99
N ASP A 183 0.14 -15.61 -12.83
CA ASP A 183 -1.23 -15.90 -12.39
C ASP A 183 -1.37 -17.29 -11.75
N ASP A 184 -0.51 -18.24 -12.13
CA ASP A 184 -0.42 -19.61 -11.63
C ASP A 184 0.81 -19.86 -10.73
N VAL A 185 1.63 -18.85 -10.46
CA VAL A 185 2.87 -19.00 -9.69
C VAL A 185 2.85 -18.13 -8.44
N LEU A 186 2.74 -18.78 -7.29
CA LEU A 186 2.74 -18.12 -5.99
C LEU A 186 4.16 -18.06 -5.42
N GLU A 187 4.59 -16.85 -5.08
CA GLU A 187 5.87 -16.55 -4.47
C GLU A 187 5.76 -16.54 -2.94
N TYR A 188 6.76 -17.10 -2.27
CA TYR A 188 6.89 -17.19 -0.83
C TYR A 188 8.18 -16.52 -0.38
N SER A 189 8.10 -15.66 0.63
CA SER A 189 9.25 -15.13 1.35
C SER A 189 9.70 -16.12 2.40
N ILE A 190 10.97 -16.50 2.32
CA ILE A 190 11.66 -17.32 3.31
C ILE A 190 12.75 -16.52 4.03
N LEU A 191 12.66 -15.18 3.93
CA LEU A 191 13.53 -14.22 4.60
C LEU A 191 13.73 -14.56 6.08
N ASN A 192 12.63 -14.91 6.74
CA ASN A 192 12.60 -15.25 8.15
C ASN A 192 13.49 -16.45 8.47
N LEU A 193 13.69 -17.42 7.58
CA LEU A 193 14.60 -18.56 7.81
C LEU A 193 16.06 -18.11 8.02
N TRP A 194 16.48 -17.07 7.28
CA TRP A 194 17.86 -16.57 7.27
C TRP A 194 18.09 -15.46 8.31
N GLU A 195 17.02 -14.82 8.77
CA GLU A 195 17.08 -13.64 9.61
C GLU A 195 17.40 -14.00 11.08
N GLY A 196 18.63 -13.72 11.48
CA GLY A 196 19.01 -13.61 12.88
C GLY A 196 19.67 -14.85 13.49
N LYS A 197 20.49 -14.60 14.52
CA LYS A 197 21.29 -15.64 15.19
C LYS A 197 20.44 -16.68 15.93
N LYS A 198 19.20 -16.34 16.30
CA LYS A 198 18.33 -17.21 17.10
C LYS A 198 17.87 -18.44 16.31
N LEU A 199 17.57 -18.28 15.03
CA LEU A 199 17.05 -19.36 14.19
C LEU A 199 18.12 -20.37 13.80
N LYS A 200 19.38 -19.95 13.78
CA LYS A 200 20.54 -20.82 13.59
C LYS A 200 20.74 -21.85 14.71
N LYS A 201 20.08 -21.70 15.87
CA LYS A 201 20.24 -22.62 17.01
C LYS A 201 19.71 -24.02 16.72
N LYS A 202 18.72 -24.16 15.85
CA LYS A 202 18.15 -25.45 15.43
C LYS A 202 18.21 -25.59 13.90
N ASN A 203 18.18 -26.81 13.41
CA ASN A 203 17.98 -27.08 11.99
C ASN A 203 16.51 -26.91 11.63
N LEU A 204 16.17 -25.78 11.00
CA LEU A 204 14.81 -25.43 10.65
C LEU A 204 14.57 -25.74 9.18
N HIS A 205 13.76 -26.75 8.91
CA HIS A 205 13.24 -27.04 7.58
C HIS A 205 12.15 -26.02 7.21
N LEU A 206 11.91 -25.86 5.91
CA LEU A 206 10.91 -24.92 5.46
C LEU A 206 9.56 -25.63 5.36
N LEU A 207 8.53 -25.11 6.03
CA LEU A 207 7.14 -25.54 5.87
C LEU A 207 6.46 -24.63 4.85
N ILE A 208 5.91 -25.22 3.80
CA ILE A 208 5.22 -24.50 2.74
C ILE A 208 3.76 -24.90 2.75
N VAL A 209 2.89 -23.91 2.65
CA VAL A 209 1.44 -24.11 2.66
C VAL A 209 0.87 -23.53 1.39
N ILE A 210 0.43 -24.41 0.50
CA ILE A 210 -0.23 -24.03 -0.75
C ILE A 210 -1.72 -23.82 -0.47
N PRO A 211 -2.23 -22.59 -0.55
CA PRO A 211 -3.63 -22.31 -0.26
C PRO A 211 -4.54 -22.90 -1.34
N ALA A 212 -5.75 -23.30 -0.94
CA ALA A 212 -6.87 -23.50 -1.85
C ALA A 212 -7.77 -22.25 -1.85
N LYS A 213 -8.71 -22.17 -2.80
CA LYS A 213 -9.61 -21.00 -2.99
C LYS A 213 -10.22 -20.52 -1.67
N ASP A 214 -10.75 -21.45 -0.87
CA ASP A 214 -11.47 -21.15 0.37
C ASP A 214 -10.75 -21.65 1.64
N ASN A 215 -9.52 -22.16 1.50
CA ASN A 215 -8.73 -22.66 2.62
C ASN A 215 -7.28 -22.13 2.55
N PRO A 216 -6.91 -21.16 3.42
CA PRO A 216 -5.54 -20.66 3.53
C PRO A 216 -4.51 -21.75 3.86
N TRP A 217 -4.95 -22.86 4.44
CA TRP A 217 -4.14 -24.02 4.84
C TRP A 217 -4.46 -25.26 4.00
N GLY A 218 -4.47 -25.12 2.68
CA GLY A 218 -4.80 -26.19 1.72
C GLY A 218 -3.87 -27.40 1.84
N GLU A 219 -2.78 -27.40 1.07
CA GLU A 219 -1.80 -28.50 1.07
C GLU A 219 -0.53 -28.08 1.80
N ILE A 220 0.04 -28.98 2.60
CA ILE A 220 1.24 -28.72 3.41
C ILE A 220 2.40 -29.57 2.90
N TYR A 221 3.46 -28.88 2.51
CA TYR A 221 4.71 -29.44 2.02
C TYR A 221 5.89 -28.98 2.88
N ALA A 222 7.04 -29.60 2.68
CA ALA A 222 8.29 -29.14 3.26
C ALA A 222 9.47 -29.25 2.29
N ILE A 223 10.45 -28.38 2.51
CA ILE A 223 11.76 -28.42 1.82
C ILE A 223 12.84 -28.60 2.87
N LYS A 224 13.81 -29.48 2.58
CA LYS A 224 14.97 -29.67 3.45
C LYS A 224 15.79 -28.39 3.50
N ASN A 225 16.31 -28.08 4.69
CA ASN A 225 17.09 -26.85 4.85
C ASN A 225 18.46 -26.98 4.15
N GLU A 226 18.94 -28.21 4.08
CA GLU A 226 20.16 -28.65 3.44
C GLU A 226 20.21 -28.23 1.96
N ASP A 227 19.10 -28.45 1.25
CA ASP A 227 18.97 -28.09 -0.16
C ASP A 227 18.99 -26.56 -0.35
N LEU A 228 18.47 -25.81 0.64
CA LEU A 228 18.44 -24.36 0.61
C LEU A 228 19.81 -23.72 0.91
N PHE A 229 20.73 -24.41 1.60
CA PHE A 229 22.03 -23.83 1.97
C PHE A 229 22.93 -23.52 0.78
N ILE A 230 22.74 -24.18 -0.36
CA ILE A 230 23.58 -23.98 -1.54
C ILE A 230 23.39 -22.55 -2.06
N HIS A 231 22.16 -22.20 -2.41
CA HIS A 231 21.83 -20.91 -3.05
C HIS A 231 21.36 -19.84 -2.06
N LYS A 232 20.88 -20.25 -0.89
CA LYS A 232 20.36 -19.38 0.18
C LYS A 232 19.31 -18.40 -0.39
N PRO A 233 18.24 -18.91 -1.03
CA PRO A 233 17.25 -18.06 -1.68
C PRO A 233 16.46 -17.29 -0.63
N LEU A 234 16.04 -16.06 -0.94
CA LEU A 234 15.12 -15.29 -0.07
C LEU A 234 13.66 -15.46 -0.48
N LEU A 235 13.43 -15.89 -1.72
CA LEU A 235 12.14 -16.11 -2.32
C LEU A 235 12.12 -17.44 -3.05
N LEU A 236 10.99 -18.13 -2.93
CA LEU A 236 10.67 -19.32 -3.71
C LEU A 236 9.39 -19.07 -4.48
N GLN A 237 9.27 -19.67 -5.66
CA GLN A 237 8.16 -19.57 -6.58
C GLN A 237 7.60 -20.97 -6.80
N ILE A 238 6.30 -21.14 -6.57
CA ILE A 238 5.64 -22.43 -6.70
C ILE A 238 4.55 -22.33 -7.75
N ASN A 239 4.66 -23.15 -8.78
CA ASN A 239 3.56 -23.32 -9.72
C ASN A 239 2.43 -24.09 -9.03
N LEU A 240 1.24 -23.48 -8.96
CA LEU A 240 0.10 -24.05 -8.25
C LEU A 240 -0.45 -25.32 -8.90
N THR A 241 -0.18 -25.53 -10.20
CA THR A 241 -0.61 -26.68 -11.00
C THR A 241 0.42 -27.80 -10.99
N SER A 242 1.66 -27.52 -11.44
CA SER A 242 2.72 -28.55 -11.54
C SER A 242 3.38 -28.86 -10.20
N LYS A 243 3.20 -28.00 -9.19
CA LYS A 243 3.88 -28.05 -7.88
C LYS A 243 5.41 -27.93 -7.98
N GLU A 244 5.93 -27.49 -9.12
CA GLU A 244 7.34 -27.18 -9.27
C GLU A 244 7.71 -25.97 -8.40
N CYS A 245 8.77 -26.10 -7.61
CA CYS A 245 9.28 -25.05 -6.73
C CYS A 245 10.67 -24.59 -7.21
N THR A 246 10.79 -23.31 -7.53
CA THR A 246 12.04 -22.70 -8.00
C THR A 246 12.39 -21.44 -7.22
N ASP A 247 13.65 -20.99 -7.28
CA ASP A 247 13.99 -19.63 -6.88
C ASP A 247 14.07 -18.68 -8.10
N LYS A 248 14.37 -17.40 -7.84
CA LYS A 248 14.50 -16.38 -8.89
C LYS A 248 15.62 -16.65 -9.90
N SER A 249 16.58 -17.50 -9.56
CA SER A 249 17.68 -17.89 -10.44
C SER A 249 17.36 -19.17 -11.22
N GLY A 250 16.19 -19.78 -11.00
CA GLY A 250 15.76 -21.01 -11.66
C GLY A 250 16.27 -22.29 -11.00
N ASN A 251 16.86 -22.23 -9.80
CA ASN A 251 17.24 -23.44 -9.09
C ASN A 251 15.97 -24.14 -8.58
N VAL A 252 15.90 -25.46 -8.76
CA VAL A 252 14.73 -26.28 -8.43
C VAL A 252 14.90 -26.89 -7.04
N TYR A 253 13.82 -26.93 -6.27
CA TYR A 253 13.77 -27.50 -4.93
C TYR A 253 12.64 -28.54 -4.85
N GLU A 254 12.93 -29.69 -4.24
CA GLU A 254 11.95 -30.76 -4.09
C GLU A 254 10.94 -30.42 -2.98
N LEU A 255 9.64 -30.48 -3.32
CA LEU A 255 8.57 -30.40 -2.34
C LEU A 255 8.25 -31.80 -1.81
N HIS A 256 8.54 -32.04 -0.54
CA HIS A 256 8.15 -33.27 0.13
C HIS A 256 6.81 -33.12 0.83
N SER A 257 6.02 -34.19 0.87
CA SER A 257 4.83 -34.22 1.73
C SER A 257 5.22 -34.01 3.20
N LEU A 258 4.31 -33.47 4.01
CA LEU A 258 4.57 -33.33 5.45
C LEU A 258 4.92 -34.68 6.10
N GLN A 259 4.26 -35.77 5.69
CA GLN A 259 4.53 -37.10 6.22
C GLN A 259 5.96 -37.56 5.90
N ASP A 260 6.38 -37.44 4.64
CA ASP A 260 7.75 -37.76 4.23
C ASP A 260 8.78 -36.94 4.98
N ALA A 261 8.50 -35.64 5.18
CA ALA A 261 9.39 -34.74 5.89
C ALA A 261 9.59 -35.16 7.35
N ILE A 262 8.52 -35.58 8.04
CA ILE A 262 8.59 -36.04 9.43
C ILE A 262 9.38 -37.34 9.56
N GLU A 263 9.39 -38.17 8.52
CA GLU A 263 10.08 -39.45 8.54
C GLU A 263 11.55 -39.36 8.12
N LYS A 264 11.87 -38.50 7.16
CA LYS A 264 13.15 -38.52 6.44
C LYS A 264 14.03 -37.31 6.70
N PHE A 265 13.49 -36.21 7.22
CA PHE A 265 14.30 -35.01 7.44
C PHE A 265 15.11 -35.12 8.73
N SER A 266 16.23 -34.42 8.74
CA SER A 266 17.12 -34.34 9.88
C SER A 266 16.46 -33.61 11.06
N THR A 267 17.02 -33.84 12.23
CA THR A 267 16.55 -33.30 13.51
C THR A 267 17.13 -31.93 13.80
N GLY A 268 16.60 -31.27 14.83
CA GLY A 268 16.98 -29.90 15.20
C GLY A 268 18.45 -29.69 15.53
N ASP A 269 19.19 -30.73 15.92
CA ASP A 269 20.59 -30.61 16.34
C ASP A 269 21.61 -30.89 15.21
N GLU A 270 21.13 -31.24 14.02
CA GLU A 270 21.98 -31.59 12.88
C GLU A 270 22.44 -30.36 12.06
N ASN A 271 23.31 -30.59 11.06
CA ASN A 271 23.79 -29.58 10.11
C ASN A 271 24.44 -28.32 10.71
N ILE A 272 25.06 -28.44 11.88
CA ILE A 272 25.61 -27.29 12.65
C ILE A 272 26.54 -26.42 11.79
N THR A 273 27.49 -27.04 11.09
CA THR A 273 28.48 -26.34 10.26
C THR A 273 27.80 -25.49 9.18
N ALA A 274 26.83 -26.06 8.46
CA ALA A 274 26.10 -25.34 7.40
C ALA A 274 25.24 -24.20 7.97
N ARG A 275 24.58 -24.42 9.12
CA ARG A 275 23.78 -23.39 9.81
C ARG A 275 24.61 -22.18 10.26
N LEU A 276 25.85 -22.43 10.68
CA LEU A 276 26.75 -21.40 11.18
C LEU A 276 27.55 -20.70 10.07
N SER A 277 27.67 -21.30 8.88
CA SER A 277 28.56 -20.82 7.82
C SER A 277 28.15 -19.49 7.18
N TYR A 278 26.86 -19.23 6.96
CA TYR A 278 26.42 -18.02 6.26
C TYR A 278 26.38 -16.80 7.19
N ARG A 279 26.56 -15.57 6.67
CA ARG A 279 26.31 -14.35 7.46
C ARG A 279 25.09 -13.60 6.94
N TRP A 280 24.18 -13.27 7.86
CA TRP A 280 22.95 -12.56 7.51
C TRP A 280 23.23 -11.20 6.85
N SER A 281 24.25 -10.49 7.33
CA SER A 281 24.69 -9.22 6.74
C SER A 281 25.15 -9.37 5.29
N GLU A 282 25.80 -10.47 4.94
CA GLU A 282 26.28 -10.72 3.57
C GLU A 282 25.09 -11.01 2.64
N LEU A 283 24.13 -11.83 3.07
CA LEU A 283 22.89 -12.07 2.33
C LEU A 283 22.12 -10.76 2.10
N LYS A 284 21.95 -9.93 3.14
CA LYS A 284 21.31 -8.61 3.00
C LYS A 284 22.00 -7.71 1.99
N ASN A 285 23.34 -7.68 2.00
CA ASN A 285 24.11 -6.86 1.07
C ASN A 285 24.02 -7.38 -0.37
N ARG A 286 24.07 -8.70 -0.57
CA ARG A 286 23.93 -9.36 -1.87
C ARG A 286 22.61 -9.00 -2.55
N ASP A 287 21.53 -8.98 -1.78
CA ASP A 287 20.16 -8.80 -2.28
C ASP A 287 19.63 -7.36 -2.16
N ALA A 288 20.47 -6.39 -1.78
CA ALA A 288 20.08 -4.98 -1.68
C ALA A 288 20.12 -4.28 -3.04
N ILE A 289 19.01 -3.66 -3.43
CA ILE A 289 18.86 -2.88 -4.66
C ILE A 289 18.93 -1.38 -4.30
N ILE A 290 19.64 -0.61 -5.12
CA ILE A 290 19.79 0.87 -5.24
C ILE A 290 19.35 1.73 -4.03
N GLU A 291 20.21 2.66 -3.65
CA GLU A 291 19.94 3.69 -2.65
C GLU A 291 18.66 4.47 -2.98
N ILE A 292 17.71 4.51 -2.04
CA ILE A 292 16.50 5.33 -2.19
C ILE A 292 16.70 6.57 -1.34
N ASP A 293 16.71 7.73 -2.00
CA ASP A 293 16.81 9.02 -1.34
C ASP A 293 15.53 9.32 -0.56
N PHE A 294 15.66 9.72 0.71
CA PHE A 294 14.54 10.13 1.54
C PHE A 294 14.36 11.64 1.44
N GLY A 295 13.54 12.07 0.48
CA GLY A 295 12.80 13.32 0.62
C GLY A 295 11.39 12.99 1.09
N GLU A 296 10.92 13.61 2.17
CA GLU A 296 9.49 13.91 2.24
C GLU A 296 9.17 14.79 1.04
N LYS A 297 8.80 14.18 -0.09
CA LYS A 297 8.12 14.93 -1.13
C LYS A 297 6.83 15.41 -0.48
N LYS A 298 6.62 16.73 -0.47
CA LYS A 298 5.31 17.30 -0.16
C LYS A 298 4.25 16.53 -0.95
N GLU A 299 3.12 16.28 -0.30
CA GLU A 299 1.93 15.72 -0.95
C GLU A 299 1.69 16.49 -2.25
N ASP A 300 1.57 15.84 -3.40
CA ASP A 300 1.34 16.60 -4.63
C ASP A 300 -0.01 17.29 -4.60
N GLU A 301 -0.09 18.43 -5.27
CA GLU A 301 -1.26 19.33 -5.25
C GLU A 301 -2.52 18.64 -5.77
N PHE A 302 -2.39 17.70 -6.72
CA PHE A 302 -3.49 16.85 -7.17
C PHE A 302 -4.05 15.95 -6.07
N SER A 303 -3.20 15.27 -5.31
CA SER A 303 -3.66 14.43 -4.19
C SER A 303 -4.35 15.26 -3.10
N VAL A 304 -3.85 16.48 -2.84
CA VAL A 304 -4.48 17.42 -1.91
C VAL A 304 -5.86 17.83 -2.40
N PHE A 305 -5.99 18.22 -3.67
CA PHE A 305 -7.25 18.61 -4.29
C PHE A 305 -8.27 17.46 -4.28
N LEU A 306 -7.88 16.27 -4.71
CA LEU A 306 -8.74 15.10 -4.75
C LEU A 306 -9.29 14.73 -3.36
N ASN A 307 -8.44 14.81 -2.33
CA ASN A 307 -8.82 14.42 -0.98
C ASN A 307 -9.58 15.52 -0.24
N LYS A 308 -9.03 16.73 -0.19
CA LYS A 308 -9.59 17.82 0.61
C LYS A 308 -10.79 18.45 -0.08
N PHE A 309 -10.69 18.70 -1.38
CA PHE A 309 -11.73 19.40 -2.12
C PHE A 309 -12.77 18.45 -2.70
N LEU A 310 -12.36 17.43 -3.46
CA LEU A 310 -13.32 16.52 -4.11
C LEU A 310 -13.86 15.43 -3.18
N ASN A 311 -13.13 15.10 -2.11
CA ASN A 311 -13.38 13.92 -1.27
C ASN A 311 -13.71 12.68 -2.12
N TRP A 312 -12.91 12.44 -3.16
CA TRP A 312 -13.04 11.28 -4.05
C TRP A 312 -14.31 11.23 -4.91
N GLN A 313 -15.08 12.31 -5.00
CA GLN A 313 -16.24 12.42 -5.89
C GLN A 313 -15.89 13.20 -7.16
N LYS A 314 -15.86 12.51 -8.32
CA LYS A 314 -15.61 13.15 -9.64
C LYS A 314 -16.81 13.93 -10.19
N LYS A 315 -18.01 13.64 -9.69
CA LYS A 315 -19.25 14.26 -10.13
C LYS A 315 -19.73 15.19 -9.04
N PHE A 316 -19.90 16.45 -9.40
CA PHE A 316 -20.39 17.50 -8.54
C PHE A 316 -20.99 18.59 -9.42
N GLN A 317 -21.71 19.51 -8.80
CA GLN A 317 -22.26 20.68 -9.44
C GLN A 317 -21.49 21.90 -8.94
N ILE A 318 -21.05 22.75 -9.86
CA ILE A 318 -20.53 24.08 -9.54
C ILE A 318 -21.25 25.11 -10.38
N ASP A 319 -21.75 26.16 -9.73
CA ASP A 319 -22.51 27.25 -10.38
C ASP A 319 -23.71 26.72 -11.21
N GLY A 320 -24.40 25.70 -10.67
CA GLY A 320 -25.53 25.05 -11.33
C GLY A 320 -25.18 24.18 -12.54
N LYS A 321 -23.90 24.00 -12.87
CA LYS A 321 -23.43 23.14 -13.96
C LYS A 321 -22.88 21.82 -13.45
N ASP A 322 -23.31 20.73 -14.06
CA ASP A 322 -22.90 19.39 -13.66
C ASP A 322 -21.53 19.04 -14.27
N VAL A 323 -20.56 18.79 -13.41
CA VAL A 323 -19.28 18.17 -13.76
C VAL A 323 -19.50 16.66 -13.83
N VAL A 324 -19.22 16.08 -14.99
CA VAL A 324 -19.46 14.66 -15.26
C VAL A 324 -18.17 13.84 -15.31
N ASP A 325 -17.04 14.49 -15.57
CA ASP A 325 -15.72 13.86 -15.61
C ASP A 325 -14.59 14.87 -15.31
N MET A 326 -13.39 14.34 -15.09
CA MET A 326 -12.18 15.11 -14.80
C MET A 326 -10.95 14.44 -15.38
N ASN A 327 -10.16 15.20 -16.15
CA ASN A 327 -8.88 14.77 -16.73
C ASN A 327 -7.72 15.42 -15.98
N VAL A 328 -6.64 14.66 -15.75
CA VAL A 328 -5.42 15.13 -15.09
C VAL A 328 -4.31 15.26 -16.14
N SER A 329 -3.69 16.44 -16.20
CA SER A 329 -2.56 16.69 -17.10
C SER A 329 -1.25 16.28 -16.43
N SER A 330 -0.29 15.78 -17.22
CA SER A 330 1.07 15.46 -16.75
C SER A 330 2.16 16.30 -17.42
N SER A 331 1.78 17.29 -18.24
CA SER A 331 2.73 18.08 -19.04
C SER A 331 2.37 19.56 -19.09
N GLY A 332 3.19 20.41 -18.46
CA GLY A 332 3.44 21.83 -18.77
C GLY A 332 2.28 22.83 -18.76
N GLY A 333 1.05 22.41 -18.51
CA GLY A 333 -0.14 23.24 -18.41
C GLY A 333 -1.01 22.81 -17.22
N PRO A 334 -2.24 23.35 -17.10
CA PRO A 334 -3.06 23.18 -15.90
C PRO A 334 -3.24 21.73 -15.46
N ASP A 335 -3.06 21.50 -14.16
CA ASP A 335 -3.08 20.18 -13.56
C ASP A 335 -4.38 19.40 -13.82
N VAL A 336 -5.52 20.09 -13.81
CA VAL A 336 -6.84 19.47 -13.89
C VAL A 336 -7.70 20.14 -14.95
N THR A 337 -8.44 19.35 -15.72
CA THR A 337 -9.50 19.81 -16.61
C THR A 337 -10.83 19.13 -16.25
N LEU A 338 -11.79 19.92 -15.77
CA LEU A 338 -13.17 19.47 -15.54
C LEU A 338 -13.92 19.37 -16.86
N VAL A 339 -14.79 18.37 -17.00
CA VAL A 339 -15.68 18.19 -18.15
C VAL A 339 -17.12 18.31 -17.67
N TYR A 340 -17.87 19.25 -18.24
CA TYR A 340 -19.28 19.46 -17.92
C TYR A 340 -20.20 18.59 -18.79
N SER A 341 -21.42 18.33 -18.32
CA SER A 341 -22.45 17.58 -19.05
C SER A 341 -22.77 18.13 -20.44
N GLY A 342 -22.57 19.43 -20.65
CA GLY A 342 -22.71 20.11 -21.95
C GLY A 342 -21.48 20.02 -22.87
N GLY A 343 -20.44 19.27 -22.52
CA GLY A 343 -19.22 19.08 -23.32
C GLY A 343 -18.19 20.20 -23.21
N THR A 344 -18.48 21.29 -22.48
CA THR A 344 -17.51 22.34 -22.18
C THR A 344 -16.52 21.88 -21.11
N THR A 345 -15.38 22.57 -21.03
CA THR A 345 -14.32 22.24 -20.07
C THR A 345 -13.90 23.46 -19.25
N GLN A 346 -13.34 23.20 -18.07
CA GLN A 346 -12.74 24.22 -17.22
C GLN A 346 -11.40 23.74 -16.70
N LYS A 347 -10.37 24.56 -16.87
CA LYS A 347 -9.02 24.29 -16.37
C LYS A 347 -8.90 24.73 -14.92
N ILE A 348 -8.20 23.94 -14.11
CA ILE A 348 -7.88 24.24 -12.72
C ILE A 348 -6.39 23.98 -12.52
N GLU A 349 -5.71 24.96 -11.95
CA GLU A 349 -4.37 24.79 -11.41
C GLU A 349 -4.42 24.50 -9.91
N LEU A 350 -3.55 23.62 -9.45
CA LEU A 350 -3.52 23.19 -8.07
C LEU A 350 -2.20 23.64 -7.43
N GLU A 351 -2.29 24.36 -6.33
CA GLU A 351 -1.11 24.90 -5.66
C GLU A 351 -1.14 24.60 -4.16
N HIS A 352 0.02 24.54 -3.52
CA HIS A 352 0.06 24.45 -2.06
C HIS A 352 -0.37 25.72 -1.35
N ASN A 353 -0.10 26.88 -1.94
CA ASN A 353 -0.45 28.18 -1.41
C ASN A 353 -0.73 29.16 -2.56
N TRP A 354 -1.47 30.22 -2.28
CA TRP A 354 -1.91 31.16 -3.32
C TRP A 354 -0.75 31.80 -4.08
N LYS A 355 0.36 32.07 -3.38
CA LYS A 355 1.53 32.75 -3.93
C LYS A 355 2.29 31.88 -4.94
N ASN A 356 2.27 30.55 -4.79
CA ASN A 356 3.00 29.66 -5.69
C ASN A 356 2.64 29.89 -7.16
N PHE A 357 1.36 30.15 -7.48
CA PHE A 357 0.93 30.45 -8.85
C PHE A 357 1.73 31.61 -9.48
N LEU A 358 2.07 32.61 -8.66
CA LEU A 358 2.88 33.76 -9.05
C LEU A 358 4.37 33.41 -9.08
N ASP A 359 4.86 32.68 -8.09
CA ASP A 359 6.27 32.27 -8.01
C ASP A 359 6.67 31.36 -9.19
N HIS A 360 5.74 30.53 -9.66
CA HIS A 360 5.88 29.70 -10.87
C HIS A 360 5.69 30.48 -12.18
N LYS A 361 5.31 31.76 -12.10
CA LYS A 361 5.13 32.68 -13.23
C LYS A 361 4.07 32.23 -14.25
N HIS A 362 3.06 31.50 -13.81
CA HIS A 362 1.98 31.01 -14.70
C HIS A 362 1.28 32.16 -15.45
N TYR A 363 1.10 33.31 -14.81
CA TYR A 363 0.48 34.51 -15.40
C TYR A 363 1.19 35.06 -16.65
N LEU A 364 2.41 34.61 -16.96
CA LEU A 364 3.15 35.02 -18.16
C LEU A 364 2.78 34.20 -19.41
N ASP A 365 2.22 33.00 -19.27
CA ASP A 365 1.90 32.11 -20.39
C ASP A 365 0.38 32.07 -20.66
N ASN A 366 -0.01 32.06 -21.93
CA ASN A 366 -1.40 32.00 -22.36
C ASN A 366 -2.07 30.65 -22.05
N ALA A 367 -1.30 29.59 -21.79
CA ALA A 367 -1.83 28.30 -21.38
C ALA A 367 -2.76 28.40 -20.14
N TRP A 368 -2.50 29.40 -19.28
CA TRP A 368 -3.17 29.70 -18.01
C TRP A 368 -4.34 30.67 -18.12
N SER A 369 -4.74 31.03 -19.36
CA SER A 369 -5.90 31.89 -19.56
C SER A 369 -7.18 31.20 -19.07
N ASP A 370 -8.00 31.95 -18.33
CA ASP A 370 -9.27 31.55 -17.75
C ASP A 370 -9.17 30.33 -16.80
N VAL A 371 -7.96 30.09 -16.25
CA VAL A 371 -7.73 29.01 -15.28
C VAL A 371 -8.36 29.36 -13.93
N TRP A 372 -8.89 28.37 -13.24
CA TRP A 372 -9.25 28.50 -11.83
C TRP A 372 -8.08 28.04 -10.97
N LEU A 373 -8.03 28.49 -9.72
CA LEU A 373 -6.95 28.14 -8.81
C LEU A 373 -7.50 27.45 -7.56
N PHE A 374 -6.99 26.26 -7.27
CA PHE A 374 -7.16 25.64 -5.96
C PHE A 374 -5.89 25.83 -5.15
N ALA A 375 -6.04 26.12 -3.84
CA ALA A 375 -4.91 26.02 -2.92
C ALA A 375 -5.23 25.30 -1.62
N GLU A 376 -4.20 24.66 -1.04
CA GLU A 376 -4.21 24.10 0.32
C GLU A 376 -4.11 25.17 1.43
N GLU A 377 -4.39 26.42 1.10
CA GLU A 377 -4.30 27.54 2.03
C GLU A 377 -5.69 27.96 2.48
N LYS A 378 -5.82 28.37 3.75
CA LYS A 378 -7.08 28.90 4.26
C LYS A 378 -7.51 30.13 3.46
N TRP A 379 -8.82 30.28 3.26
CA TRP A 379 -9.36 31.44 2.56
C TRP A 379 -9.05 32.74 3.31
N ASN A 380 -8.56 33.74 2.58
CA ASN A 380 -8.34 35.08 3.08
C ASN A 380 -8.38 36.10 1.94
N GLU A 381 -9.49 36.82 1.83
CA GLU A 381 -9.75 37.80 0.77
C GLU A 381 -8.65 38.86 0.65
N ASN A 382 -8.13 39.35 1.79
CA ASN A 382 -7.10 40.38 1.81
C ASN A 382 -5.78 39.88 1.22
N ILE A 383 -5.45 38.59 1.44
CA ILE A 383 -4.25 37.98 0.85
C ILE A 383 -4.41 37.86 -0.66
N ILE A 384 -5.58 37.41 -1.15
CA ILE A 384 -5.84 37.27 -2.58
C ILE A 384 -5.78 38.63 -3.28
N LEU A 385 -6.46 39.66 -2.74
CA LEU A 385 -6.41 41.01 -3.30
C LEU A 385 -4.97 41.54 -3.35
N LYS A 386 -4.21 41.36 -2.26
CA LYS A 386 -2.81 41.80 -2.20
C LYS A 386 -1.91 41.10 -3.21
N LEU A 387 -2.13 39.80 -3.45
CA LEU A 387 -1.28 39.00 -4.35
C LEU A 387 -1.61 39.25 -5.82
N PHE A 388 -2.91 39.32 -6.17
CA PHE A 388 -3.35 39.18 -7.56
C PHE A 388 -3.89 40.46 -8.20
N LYS A 389 -4.36 41.45 -7.43
CA LYS A 389 -5.09 42.60 -8.00
C LYS A 389 -4.26 43.40 -8.99
N GLU A 390 -3.07 43.85 -8.59
CA GLU A 390 -2.19 44.64 -9.48
C GLU A 390 -1.79 43.83 -10.73
N LEU A 391 -1.54 42.53 -10.56
CA LEU A 391 -1.21 41.65 -11.67
C LEU A 391 -2.40 41.39 -12.60
N ARG A 392 -3.63 41.38 -12.08
CA ARG A 392 -4.86 41.23 -12.88
C ARG A 392 -5.05 42.39 -13.83
N GLU A 393 -4.75 43.61 -13.40
CA GLU A 393 -4.84 44.80 -14.26
C GLU A 393 -3.90 44.70 -15.48
N ILE A 394 -2.73 44.06 -15.30
CA ILE A 394 -1.71 43.89 -16.35
C ILE A 394 -1.98 42.65 -17.20
N HIS A 395 -2.25 41.51 -16.57
CA HIS A 395 -2.26 40.19 -17.21
C HIS A 395 -3.65 39.65 -17.51
N ARG A 396 -4.71 40.34 -17.07
CA ARG A 396 -6.12 40.06 -17.35
C ARG A 396 -6.48 38.60 -17.07
N ASN A 397 -7.09 37.91 -18.03
CA ASN A 397 -7.61 36.54 -17.91
C ASN A 397 -6.57 35.47 -17.59
N ARG A 398 -5.27 35.80 -17.55
CA ARG A 398 -4.22 34.89 -17.05
C ARG A 398 -4.08 34.92 -15.53
N ILE A 399 -4.81 35.81 -14.85
CA ILE A 399 -5.00 35.78 -13.40
C ILE A 399 -6.35 35.11 -13.11
N PRO A 400 -6.40 34.10 -12.22
CA PRO A 400 -7.61 33.33 -11.93
C PRO A 400 -8.75 34.20 -11.42
N ASP A 401 -9.97 33.98 -11.93
CA ASP A 401 -11.18 34.67 -11.45
C ASP A 401 -11.99 33.82 -10.45
N VAL A 402 -11.66 32.54 -10.30
CA VAL A 402 -12.31 31.62 -9.35
C VAL A 402 -11.25 30.89 -8.54
N PHE A 403 -11.44 30.91 -7.22
CA PHE A 403 -10.56 30.30 -6.23
C PHE A 403 -11.30 29.21 -5.48
N LEU A 404 -10.74 28.00 -5.44
CA LEU A 404 -11.30 26.84 -4.75
C LEU A 404 -10.47 26.59 -3.49
N CYS A 405 -11.13 26.33 -2.36
CA CYS A 405 -10.44 26.07 -1.10
C CYS A 405 -11.27 25.17 -0.18
N VAL A 406 -10.64 24.77 0.92
CA VAL A 406 -11.33 24.18 2.07
C VAL A 406 -11.20 25.14 3.24
N ASP A 407 -12.33 25.68 3.70
CA ASP A 407 -12.39 26.58 4.85
C ASP A 407 -13.25 25.96 5.94
N ASN A 408 -12.71 25.83 7.15
CA ASN A 408 -13.34 25.16 8.30
C ASN A 408 -13.96 23.79 7.97
N ASP A 409 -13.21 22.94 7.24
CA ASP A 409 -13.63 21.62 6.76
C ASP A 409 -14.80 21.63 5.74
N GLU A 410 -15.22 22.81 5.26
CA GLU A 410 -16.20 22.97 4.20
C GLU A 410 -15.54 23.33 2.86
N ARG A 411 -16.07 22.77 1.77
CA ARG A 411 -15.59 23.02 0.41
C ARG A 411 -16.23 24.31 -0.08
N LYS A 412 -15.40 25.26 -0.50
CA LYS A 412 -15.85 26.58 -0.93
C LYS A 412 -15.20 26.97 -2.24
N ALA A 413 -15.94 27.72 -3.05
CA ALA A 413 -15.43 28.35 -4.25
C ALA A 413 -15.84 29.81 -4.21
N TYR A 414 -14.91 30.70 -4.57
CA TYR A 414 -15.13 32.14 -4.56
C TYR A 414 -14.76 32.73 -5.90
N ARG A 415 -15.65 33.55 -6.46
CA ARG A 415 -15.41 34.32 -7.68
C ARG A 415 -14.98 35.73 -7.30
N ALA A 416 -13.84 36.17 -7.81
CA ALA A 416 -13.35 37.52 -7.61
C ALA A 416 -14.11 38.50 -8.51
N ILE A 417 -14.53 39.63 -7.93
CA ILE A 417 -15.03 40.79 -8.66
C ILE A 417 -14.00 41.88 -8.45
N TRP A 418 -12.99 41.88 -9.31
CA TRP A 418 -11.76 42.66 -9.16
C TRP A 418 -12.01 44.16 -9.10
N GLU A 419 -12.98 44.65 -9.87
CA GLU A 419 -13.37 46.06 -9.93
C GLU A 419 -13.94 46.54 -8.59
N GLU A 420 -14.65 45.66 -7.89
CA GLU A 420 -15.34 45.96 -6.64
C GLU A 420 -14.54 45.53 -5.39
N ASN A 421 -13.38 44.90 -5.58
CA ASN A 421 -12.53 44.35 -4.50
C ASN A 421 -13.29 43.42 -3.54
N ARG A 422 -14.19 42.60 -4.09
CA ARG A 422 -14.98 41.66 -3.30
C ARG A 422 -15.03 40.29 -3.95
N PHE A 423 -15.51 39.32 -3.20
CA PHE A 423 -15.68 37.95 -3.65
C PHE A 423 -17.13 37.52 -3.48
N GLU A 424 -17.60 36.67 -4.40
CA GLU A 424 -18.91 36.02 -4.31
C GLU A 424 -18.72 34.52 -4.15
N GLU A 425 -19.45 33.92 -3.20
CA GLU A 425 -19.45 32.46 -3.07
C GLU A 425 -20.14 31.83 -4.28
N VAL A 426 -19.43 30.90 -4.93
CA VAL A 426 -19.94 30.09 -6.03
C VAL A 426 -20.57 28.83 -5.44
N GLY A 427 -21.82 28.57 -5.79
CA GLY A 427 -22.56 27.43 -5.27
C GLY A 427 -21.94 26.09 -5.67
N LEU A 428 -21.64 25.25 -4.68
CA LEU A 428 -21.13 23.89 -4.83
C LEU A 428 -22.14 22.87 -4.30
N LYS A 429 -22.35 21.76 -5.02
CA LYS A 429 -23.08 20.58 -4.54
C LYS A 429 -22.35 19.31 -4.94
N PHE A 430 -22.16 18.38 -3.99
CA PHE A 430 -21.39 17.14 -4.19
C PHE A 430 -22.23 15.89 -4.00
#